data_AF-A0A818F6Z7-F1
#
_entry.id   AF-A0A818F6Z7-F1
#
_cell.length_a   1.000
_cell.length_b   1.000
_cell.length_c   1.000
_cell.angle_alpha   90.00
_cell.angle_beta   90.00
_cell.angle_gamma   90.00
#
_symmetry.space_group_name_H-M   'P 1'
#
loop_
_entity.id
_entity.type
_entity.pdbx_description
1 polymer ?
#
loop_
_entity_poly.entity_id
_entity_poly.type
_entity_poly.pdbx_seq_one_letter_code
_entity_poly.pdbx_strand_id
1 'polypeptide(L)'
;MQGVSLFNMLQRYLFSYTVVVYRILELLNAQGEADHDEIKGCLYILLGNDSIFLPTIHSWRLHEKLWPSIARTMHATKTSTQNLIDQIVKRISKLFNTPAIIEDTNDTSIRAAAALWRPLEPKEMETCDKIREERNQQNIQSYKNLMKTLNSLLNDDRLAWRQQERTITFICLLLQRCVPIPSSCVRTSTDLLVHDNSELRKATSQCISSLCRLQKPPRIYAEKTLEEILHRLINNECHPGDRDDNLWIIINDYKPPKTQTEWEQTCFLDKSFHGYYKWPKIIKYPLNKRERYTRENMPEQVAILYDRFNDKKFVAQFVQFMVLDKETDNSFDSIRYRMFKGR
;
A
#
# COMPACT_ATOMS: atom_id res chain seq x y z
N MET A 1 -16.00 6.82 33.89
CA MET A 1 -14.72 7.16 34.56
C MET A 1 -13.61 6.13 34.34
N GLN A 2 -13.88 4.82 34.27
CA GLN A 2 -12.81 3.80 34.14
C GLN A 2 -12.03 3.83 32.80
N GLY A 3 -12.68 4.14 31.66
CA GLY A 3 -12.00 4.22 30.36
C GLY A 3 -10.95 5.34 30.25
N VAL A 4 -11.16 6.47 30.95
CA VAL A 4 -10.22 7.61 30.95
C VAL A 4 -8.92 7.23 31.68
N SER A 5 -9.00 6.42 32.74
CA SER A 5 -7.82 5.95 33.47
C SER A 5 -6.95 5.00 32.62
N LEU A 6 -7.58 4.04 31.92
CA LEU A 6 -6.86 3.06 31.11
C LEU A 6 -6.09 3.72 29.95
N PHE A 7 -6.75 4.56 29.14
CA PHE A 7 -6.07 5.21 28.02
C PHE A 7 -4.97 6.17 28.48
N ASN A 8 -5.15 6.85 29.62
CA ASN A 8 -4.09 7.66 30.22
C ASN A 8 -2.88 6.81 30.65
N MET A 9 -3.10 5.63 31.22
CA MET A 9 -2.01 4.70 31.57
C MET A 9 -1.28 4.20 30.33
N LEU A 10 -2.03 3.78 29.31
CA LEU A 10 -1.48 3.33 28.04
C LEU A 10 -0.64 4.42 27.35
N GLN A 11 -0.97 5.71 27.58
CA GLN A 11 -0.25 6.84 27.01
C GLN A 11 1.04 7.12 27.76
N ARG A 12 1.01 6.97 29.09
CA ARG A 12 2.12 7.33 29.98
C ARG A 12 3.21 6.27 30.05
N TYR A 13 2.83 5.00 29.98
CA TYR A 13 3.76 3.90 30.18
C TYR A 13 4.10 3.23 28.84
N LEU A 14 5.36 3.37 28.42
CA LEU A 14 5.86 2.74 27.19
C LEU A 14 5.66 1.22 27.25
N PHE A 15 5.21 0.64 26.13
CA PHE A 15 4.92 -0.80 25.98
C PHE A 15 3.84 -1.38 26.90
N SER A 16 3.15 -0.58 27.72
CA SER A 16 2.07 -1.06 28.61
C SER A 16 0.89 -1.68 27.85
N TYR A 17 0.70 -1.30 26.59
CA TYR A 17 -0.30 -1.92 25.70
C TYR A 17 -0.13 -3.43 25.55
N THR A 18 1.09 -3.95 25.71
CA THR A 18 1.36 -5.40 25.59
C THR A 18 0.56 -6.20 26.61
N VAL A 19 0.41 -5.69 27.83
CA VAL A 19 -0.37 -6.34 28.91
C VAL A 19 -1.83 -6.46 28.52
N VAL A 20 -2.42 -5.38 27.99
CA VAL A 20 -3.84 -5.32 27.65
C VAL A 20 -4.15 -6.13 26.38
N VAL A 21 -3.26 -6.08 25.39
CA VAL A 21 -3.45 -6.78 24.11
C VAL A 21 -3.54 -8.29 24.31
N TYR A 22 -2.72 -8.90 25.17
CA TYR A 22 -2.77 -10.35 25.36
C TYR A 22 -4.15 -10.82 25.85
N ARG A 23 -4.74 -10.08 26.80
CA ARG A 23 -6.09 -10.39 27.29
C ARG A 23 -7.15 -10.16 26.23
N ILE A 24 -7.04 -9.09 25.43
CA ILE A 24 -7.95 -8.85 24.30
C ILE A 24 -7.89 -10.00 23.30
N LEU A 25 -6.68 -10.46 22.94
CA LEU A 25 -6.49 -11.57 22.01
C LEU A 25 -7.11 -12.87 22.52
N GLU A 26 -6.95 -13.16 23.81
CA GLU A 26 -7.56 -14.32 24.46
C GLU A 26 -9.09 -14.28 24.35
N LEU A 27 -9.71 -13.14 24.70
CA LEU A 27 -11.16 -12.97 24.66
C LEU A 27 -11.72 -13.01 23.23
N LEU A 28 -11.06 -12.34 22.28
CA LEU A 28 -11.53 -12.32 20.88
C LEU A 28 -11.39 -13.68 20.19
N ASN A 29 -10.42 -14.51 20.59
CA ASN A 29 -10.16 -15.82 19.99
C ASN A 29 -10.76 -17.00 20.77
N ALA A 30 -11.47 -16.74 21.88
CA ALA A 30 -12.10 -17.77 22.69
C ALA A 30 -13.03 -18.66 21.84
N GLN A 31 -12.91 -19.98 22.00
CA GLN A 31 -13.75 -20.97 21.33
C GLN A 31 -14.98 -21.23 22.22
N GLY A 32 -16.17 -20.84 21.75
CA GLY A 32 -17.43 -21.03 22.48
C GLY A 32 -18.29 -19.76 22.53
N GLU A 33 -19.34 -19.78 23.36
CA GLU A 33 -20.12 -18.57 23.66
C GLU A 33 -19.24 -17.61 24.47
N ALA A 34 -18.81 -16.53 23.82
CA ALA A 34 -18.13 -15.43 24.49
C ALA A 34 -19.14 -14.52 25.17
N ASP A 35 -18.83 -14.02 26.38
CA ASP A 35 -19.64 -12.97 26.99
C ASP A 35 -19.65 -11.74 26.06
N HIS A 36 -20.86 -11.40 25.63
CA HIS A 36 -21.09 -10.30 24.73
C HIS A 36 -20.53 -8.98 25.27
N ASP A 37 -20.63 -8.75 26.58
CA ASP A 37 -20.20 -7.49 27.18
C ASP A 37 -18.67 -7.42 27.31
N GLU A 38 -18.00 -8.55 27.50
CA GLU A 38 -16.54 -8.65 27.41
C GLU A 38 -16.03 -8.36 25.99
N ILE A 39 -16.67 -8.95 24.96
CA ILE A 39 -16.32 -8.69 23.56
C ILE A 39 -16.55 -7.22 23.22
N LYS A 40 -17.69 -6.65 23.63
CA LYS A 40 -17.99 -5.23 23.42
C LYS A 40 -16.96 -4.33 24.12
N GLY A 41 -16.56 -4.66 25.35
CA GLY A 41 -15.50 -3.99 26.09
C GLY A 41 -14.16 -4.02 25.35
N CYS A 42 -13.76 -5.19 24.85
CA CYS A 42 -12.54 -5.36 24.04
C CYS A 42 -12.56 -4.46 22.80
N LEU A 43 -13.70 -4.43 22.09
CA LEU A 43 -13.85 -3.59 20.90
C LEU A 43 -13.77 -2.10 21.23
N TYR A 44 -14.31 -1.63 22.36
CA TYR A 44 -14.13 -0.24 22.79
C TYR A 44 -12.67 0.09 23.11
N ILE A 45 -11.93 -0.84 23.75
CA ILE A 45 -10.51 -0.64 24.03
C ILE A 45 -9.70 -0.59 22.73
N LEU A 46 -10.01 -1.46 21.76
CA LEU A 46 -9.37 -1.46 20.45
C LEU A 46 -9.72 -0.23 19.62
N LEU A 47 -10.98 0.24 19.68
CA LEU A 47 -11.41 1.47 19.03
C LEU A 47 -10.62 2.67 19.57
N GLY A 48 -10.27 2.63 20.86
CA GLY A 48 -9.39 3.61 21.48
C GLY A 48 -10.00 5.01 21.56
N ASN A 49 -9.13 6.02 21.70
CA ASN A 49 -9.49 7.43 21.68
C ASN A 49 -8.53 8.21 20.77
N ASP A 50 -8.55 9.53 20.76
CA ASP A 50 -7.67 10.33 19.88
C ASP A 50 -6.18 10.19 20.22
N SER A 51 -5.85 9.89 21.48
CA SER A 51 -4.46 9.70 21.92
C SER A 51 -3.90 8.33 21.56
N ILE A 52 -4.72 7.27 21.65
CA ILE A 52 -4.26 5.89 21.50
C ILE A 52 -5.22 5.09 20.66
N PHE A 53 -4.65 4.43 19.66
CA PHE A 53 -5.33 3.46 18.83
C PHE A 53 -4.42 2.22 18.67
N LEU A 54 -4.71 1.18 19.44
CA LEU A 54 -3.87 -0.03 19.53
C LEU A 54 -3.60 -0.70 18.18
N PRO A 55 -4.59 -0.82 17.26
CA PRO A 55 -4.39 -1.51 15.99
C PRO A 55 -3.35 -0.89 15.04
N THR A 56 -2.90 0.35 15.29
CA THR A 56 -1.92 1.07 14.45
C THR A 56 -0.58 1.31 15.16
N ILE A 57 -0.35 0.71 16.34
CA ILE A 57 0.95 0.79 17.02
C ILE A 57 2.01 0.13 16.12
N HIS A 58 3.17 0.78 15.96
CA HIS A 58 4.26 0.34 15.09
C HIS A 58 4.97 -0.93 15.63
N SER A 59 4.29 -2.08 15.60
CA SER A 59 4.82 -3.37 16.02
C SER A 59 4.30 -4.49 15.13
N TRP A 60 5.18 -5.07 14.32
CA TRP A 60 4.83 -6.18 13.44
C TRP A 60 4.34 -7.43 14.20
N ARG A 61 4.96 -7.72 15.36
CA ARG A 61 4.53 -8.79 16.27
C ARG A 61 3.10 -8.59 16.80
N LEU A 62 2.69 -7.33 17.01
CA LEU A 62 1.33 -7.00 17.41
C LEU A 62 0.36 -7.22 16.25
N HIS A 63 0.67 -6.66 15.07
CA HIS A 63 -0.18 -6.81 13.89
C HIS A 63 -0.40 -8.27 13.51
N GLU A 64 0.66 -9.09 13.56
CA GLU A 64 0.63 -10.54 13.30
C GLU A 64 -0.49 -11.26 14.06
N LYS A 65 -0.76 -10.86 15.31
CA LYS A 65 -1.78 -11.49 16.16
C LYS A 65 -3.10 -10.73 16.14
N LEU A 66 -3.05 -9.41 16.23
CA LEU A 66 -4.22 -8.57 16.44
C LEU A 66 -5.08 -8.42 15.19
N TRP A 67 -4.47 -8.20 14.02
CA TRP A 67 -5.24 -7.97 12.80
C TRP A 67 -6.04 -9.21 12.37
N PRO A 68 -5.48 -10.44 12.37
CA PRO A 68 -6.27 -11.63 12.10
C PRO A 68 -7.40 -11.84 13.12
N SER A 69 -7.16 -11.51 14.40
CA SER A 69 -8.18 -11.62 15.45
C SER A 69 -9.35 -10.66 15.21
N ILE A 70 -9.07 -9.40 14.85
CA ILE A 70 -10.09 -8.41 14.48
C ILE A 70 -10.85 -8.87 13.22
N ALA A 71 -10.14 -9.31 12.19
CA ALA A 71 -10.74 -9.72 10.93
C ALA A 71 -11.68 -10.91 11.09
N ARG A 72 -11.28 -11.90 11.90
CA ARG A 72 -12.04 -13.15 12.11
C ARG A 72 -13.11 -13.08 13.18
N THR A 73 -13.25 -11.97 13.92
CA THR A 73 -14.15 -11.90 15.08
C THR A 73 -15.57 -12.30 14.67
N MET A 74 -16.05 -13.45 15.17
CA MET A 74 -17.37 -14.01 14.84
C MET A 74 -18.44 -13.68 15.90
N HIS A 75 -18.01 -13.50 17.15
CA HIS A 75 -18.87 -13.27 18.32
C HIS A 75 -19.68 -11.98 18.29
N ALA A 76 -19.36 -11.06 17.38
CA ALA A 76 -20.04 -9.80 17.22
C ALA A 76 -21.39 -9.96 16.48
N THR A 77 -22.34 -10.75 16.95
CA THR A 77 -23.60 -10.97 16.20
C THR A 77 -24.55 -9.77 16.27
N LYS A 78 -24.45 -8.93 17.31
CA LYS A 78 -25.30 -7.76 17.49
C LYS A 78 -24.85 -6.60 16.59
N THR A 79 -25.82 -5.82 16.09
CA THR A 79 -25.55 -4.63 15.26
C THR A 79 -24.58 -3.65 15.93
N SER A 80 -24.66 -3.49 17.26
CA SER A 80 -23.77 -2.58 17.99
C SER A 80 -22.31 -3.02 17.98
N THR A 81 -22.03 -4.32 18.08
CA THR A 81 -20.65 -4.85 18.03
C THR A 81 -20.12 -4.92 16.60
N GLN A 82 -20.97 -5.21 15.61
CA GLN A 82 -20.62 -5.06 14.19
C GLN A 82 -20.22 -3.62 13.84
N ASN A 83 -21.03 -2.63 14.26
CA ASN A 83 -20.74 -1.22 14.05
C ASN A 83 -19.43 -0.78 14.71
N LEU A 84 -19.05 -1.36 15.85
CA LEU A 84 -17.76 -1.10 16.48
C LEU A 84 -16.60 -1.66 15.66
N ILE A 85 -16.71 -2.89 15.16
CA ILE A 85 -15.67 -3.48 14.29
C ILE A 85 -15.53 -2.66 13.02
N ASP A 86 -16.62 -2.26 12.38
CA ASP A 86 -16.58 -1.47 11.15
C ASP A 86 -15.91 -0.10 11.40
N GLN A 87 -16.15 0.52 12.55
CA GLN A 87 -15.44 1.73 12.97
C GLN A 87 -13.94 1.49 13.19
N ILE A 88 -13.56 0.38 13.84
CA ILE A 88 -12.15 0.00 14.03
C ILE A 88 -11.47 -0.19 12.67
N VAL A 89 -12.06 -0.97 11.77
CA VAL A 89 -11.50 -1.26 10.45
C VAL A 89 -11.37 0.03 9.64
N LYS A 90 -12.41 0.88 9.63
CA LYS A 90 -12.37 2.20 8.98
C LYS A 90 -11.28 3.09 9.56
N ARG A 91 -11.07 3.05 10.89
CA ARG A 91 -10.03 3.83 11.56
C ARG A 91 -8.63 3.29 11.25
N ILE A 92 -8.43 1.97 11.18
CA ILE A 92 -7.20 1.33 10.69
C ILE A 92 -6.90 1.83 9.27
N SER A 93 -7.86 1.72 8.34
CA SER A 93 -7.66 2.14 6.95
C SER A 93 -7.32 3.62 6.78
N LYS A 94 -7.71 4.48 7.74
CA LYS A 94 -7.40 5.92 7.73
C LYS A 94 -6.07 6.27 8.40
N LEU A 95 -5.73 5.59 9.49
CA LEU A 95 -4.62 5.98 10.38
C LEU A 95 -3.40 5.08 10.27
N PHE A 96 -3.51 3.93 9.60
CA PHE A 96 -2.40 3.00 9.46
C PHE A 96 -1.31 3.59 8.56
N ASN A 97 -0.16 3.86 9.17
CA ASN A 97 1.08 4.17 8.47
C ASN A 97 1.95 2.90 8.52
N THR A 98 2.28 2.37 7.34
CA THR A 98 3.07 1.14 7.22
C THR A 98 4.39 1.28 7.99
N PRO A 99 4.61 0.53 9.08
CA PRO A 99 5.88 0.54 9.80
C PRO A 99 6.99 0.00 8.89
N ALA A 100 8.21 0.51 9.03
CA ALA A 100 9.35 -0.06 8.32
C ALA A 100 9.51 -1.55 8.72
N ILE A 101 9.70 -2.42 7.72
CA ILE A 101 10.03 -3.83 7.97
C ILE A 101 11.52 -3.99 8.14
N ILE A 102 12.25 -3.38 7.19
CA ILE A 102 13.70 -3.36 7.14
C ILE A 102 14.13 -1.94 7.46
N GLU A 103 14.84 -1.80 8.57
CA GLU A 103 15.48 -0.57 9.00
C GLU A 103 16.97 -0.66 8.73
N ASP A 104 17.55 0.42 8.21
CA ASP A 104 18.98 0.53 7.97
C ASP A 104 19.46 1.95 8.30
N THR A 105 20.73 2.09 8.64
CA THR A 105 21.34 3.36 9.05
C THR A 105 22.40 3.74 8.02
N ASN A 106 22.18 4.85 7.31
CA ASN A 106 23.15 5.32 6.32
C ASN A 106 24.39 5.95 6.97
N ASP A 107 25.51 5.95 6.24
CA ASP A 107 26.81 6.50 6.70
C ASP A 107 26.73 7.97 7.11
N THR A 108 25.87 8.75 6.47
CA THR A 108 25.70 10.17 6.80
C THR A 108 25.10 10.34 8.18
N SER A 109 24.09 9.54 8.54
CA SER A 109 23.50 9.50 9.87
C SER A 109 24.51 9.00 10.91
N ILE A 110 25.32 8.00 10.58
CA ILE A 110 26.38 7.48 11.48
C ILE A 110 27.40 8.59 11.78
N ARG A 111 27.91 9.29 10.74
CA ARG A 111 28.86 10.39 10.90
C ARG A 111 28.29 11.55 11.73
N ALA A 112 27.03 11.91 11.49
CA ALA A 112 26.37 12.98 12.24
C ALA A 112 26.19 12.61 13.72
N ALA A 113 25.79 11.37 14.02
CA ALA A 113 25.67 10.89 15.40
C ALA A 113 27.02 10.85 16.11
N ALA A 114 28.09 10.41 15.42
CA ALA A 114 29.44 10.41 15.95
C ALA A 114 29.95 11.82 16.28
N ALA A 115 29.62 12.80 15.45
CA ALA A 115 29.96 14.20 15.68
C ALA A 115 29.17 14.82 16.85
N LEU A 116 27.93 14.38 17.07
CA LEU A 116 27.07 14.86 18.16
C LEU A 116 27.49 14.30 19.53
N TRP A 117 27.97 13.06 19.57
CA TRP A 117 28.31 12.38 20.82
C TRP A 117 29.73 11.82 20.82
N ARG A 118 29.92 10.64 20.24
CA ARG A 118 31.24 10.03 20.01
C ARG A 118 31.19 9.01 18.88
N PRO A 119 32.30 8.76 18.18
CA PRO A 119 32.40 7.58 17.34
C PRO A 119 32.24 6.31 18.18
N LEU A 120 31.57 5.31 17.60
CA LEU A 120 31.47 3.97 18.15
C LEU A 120 32.71 3.16 17.76
N GLU A 121 33.17 2.31 18.67
CA GLU A 121 34.23 1.34 18.36
C GLU A 121 33.72 0.31 17.34
N PRO A 122 34.59 -0.28 16.49
CA PRO A 122 34.16 -1.25 15.47
C PRO A 122 33.33 -2.42 16.04
N LYS A 123 33.67 -2.90 17.23
CA LYS A 123 32.94 -3.98 17.92
C LYS A 123 31.55 -3.54 18.42
N GLU A 124 31.40 -2.28 18.83
CA GLU A 124 30.11 -1.72 19.21
C GLU A 124 29.20 -1.60 17.98
N MET A 125 29.76 -1.12 16.87
CA MET A 125 29.05 -1.02 15.59
C MET A 125 28.55 -2.40 15.13
N GLU A 126 29.42 -3.41 15.13
CA GLU A 126 29.06 -4.78 14.76
C GLU A 126 27.94 -5.35 15.64
N THR A 127 27.95 -5.03 16.93
CA THR A 127 26.89 -5.47 17.86
C THR A 127 25.55 -4.79 17.55
N CYS A 128 25.57 -3.48 17.28
CA CYS A 128 24.37 -2.74 16.87
C CYS A 128 23.80 -3.26 15.54
N ASP A 129 24.67 -3.54 14.57
CA ASP A 129 24.27 -4.10 13.27
C ASP A 129 23.63 -5.48 13.43
N LYS A 130 24.17 -6.35 14.30
CA LYS A 130 23.57 -7.65 14.62
C LYS A 130 22.17 -7.51 15.23
N ILE A 131 22.00 -6.64 16.22
CA ILE A 131 20.69 -6.39 16.86
C ILE A 131 19.68 -5.86 15.82
N ARG A 132 20.11 -4.95 14.94
CA ARG A 132 19.27 -4.41 13.87
C ARG A 132 18.85 -5.50 12.90
N GLU A 133 19.78 -6.33 12.47
CA GLU A 133 19.51 -7.43 11.53
C GLU A 133 18.57 -8.48 12.13
N GLU A 134 18.78 -8.87 13.39
CA GLU A 134 17.86 -9.76 14.11
C GLU A 134 16.44 -9.17 14.20
N ARG A 135 16.31 -7.86 14.48
CA ARG A 135 15.01 -7.18 14.50
C ARG A 135 14.37 -7.14 13.11
N ASN A 136 15.14 -6.87 12.06
CA ASN A 136 14.67 -6.90 10.67
C ASN A 136 14.15 -8.31 10.31
N GLN A 137 14.89 -9.36 10.65
CA GLN A 137 14.48 -10.74 10.40
C GLN A 137 13.17 -11.10 11.14
N GLN A 138 13.04 -10.68 12.40
CA GLN A 138 11.81 -10.88 13.17
C GLN A 138 10.62 -10.12 12.57
N ASN A 139 10.82 -8.89 12.10
CA ASN A 139 9.79 -8.10 11.41
C ASN A 139 9.37 -8.76 10.09
N ILE A 140 10.33 -9.22 9.28
CA ILE A 140 10.07 -9.96 8.03
C ILE A 140 9.25 -11.22 8.33
N GLN A 141 9.62 -11.98 9.36
CA GLN A 141 8.90 -13.20 9.73
C GLN A 141 7.47 -12.89 10.20
N SER A 142 7.30 -11.87 11.06
CA SER A 142 6.00 -11.44 11.56
C SER A 142 5.08 -10.98 10.41
N TYR A 143 5.61 -10.22 9.45
CA TYR A 143 4.89 -9.82 8.25
C TYR A 143 4.49 -11.01 7.37
N LYS A 144 5.40 -11.96 7.12
CA LYS A 144 5.10 -13.17 6.35
C LYS A 144 4.01 -14.01 7.02
N ASN A 145 4.08 -14.18 8.34
CA ASN A 145 3.08 -14.90 9.13
C ASN A 145 1.72 -14.19 9.10
N LEU A 146 1.72 -12.85 9.24
CA LEU A 146 0.52 -12.03 9.14
C LEU A 146 -0.17 -12.21 7.78
N MET A 147 0.57 -12.01 6.69
CA MET A 147 0.05 -12.17 5.33
C MET A 147 -0.46 -13.60 5.09
N LYS A 148 0.27 -14.62 5.55
CA LYS A 148 -0.17 -16.03 5.46
C LYS A 148 -1.47 -16.28 6.21
N THR A 149 -1.59 -15.76 7.44
CA THR A 149 -2.76 -15.96 8.28
C THR A 149 -3.99 -15.24 7.72
N LEU A 150 -3.84 -13.99 7.29
CA LEU A 150 -4.91 -13.25 6.61
C LEU A 150 -5.33 -13.97 5.33
N ASN A 151 -4.39 -14.47 4.53
CA ASN A 151 -4.73 -15.21 3.34
C ASN A 151 -5.48 -16.52 3.65
N SER A 152 -5.13 -17.23 4.72
CA SER A 152 -5.88 -18.42 5.12
C SER A 152 -7.32 -18.10 5.52
N LEU A 153 -7.58 -16.91 6.10
CA LEU A 153 -8.93 -16.47 6.42
C LEU A 153 -9.78 -16.22 5.16
N LEU A 154 -9.18 -15.71 4.08
CA LEU A 154 -9.92 -15.50 2.83
C LEU A 154 -10.39 -16.81 2.18
N ASN A 155 -9.67 -17.90 2.42
CA ASN A 155 -9.96 -19.22 1.85
C ASN A 155 -10.76 -20.13 2.81
N ASP A 156 -11.24 -19.61 3.94
CA ASP A 156 -12.04 -20.39 4.89
C ASP A 156 -13.53 -20.12 4.65
N ASP A 157 -14.21 -21.13 4.09
CA ASP A 157 -15.62 -21.08 3.69
C ASP A 157 -16.59 -20.79 4.84
N ARG A 158 -16.13 -20.89 6.09
CA ARG A 158 -16.93 -20.58 7.28
C ARG A 158 -16.99 -19.09 7.59
N LEU A 159 -16.09 -18.28 7.02
CA LEU A 159 -16.11 -16.84 7.24
C LEU A 159 -17.18 -16.17 6.39
N ALA A 160 -17.96 -15.31 7.03
CA ALA A 160 -18.93 -14.49 6.34
C ALA A 160 -18.21 -13.46 5.44
N TRP A 161 -18.86 -13.06 4.34
CA TRP A 161 -18.31 -12.09 3.38
C TRP A 161 -17.80 -10.79 4.04
N ARG A 162 -18.42 -10.34 5.13
CA ARG A 162 -17.96 -9.15 5.89
C ARG A 162 -16.58 -9.35 6.49
N GLN A 163 -16.28 -10.54 6.98
CA GLN A 163 -14.98 -10.84 7.56
C GLN A 163 -13.93 -11.03 6.45
N GLN A 164 -14.32 -11.61 5.32
CA GLN A 164 -13.48 -11.65 4.13
C GLN A 164 -13.16 -10.22 3.64
N GLU A 165 -14.15 -9.31 3.62
CA GLU A 165 -13.98 -7.90 3.25
C GLU A 165 -12.96 -7.21 4.16
N ARG A 166 -13.10 -7.35 5.48
CA ARG A 166 -12.11 -6.82 6.45
C ARG A 166 -10.72 -7.39 6.21
N THR A 167 -10.64 -8.69 5.93
CA THR A 167 -9.38 -9.40 5.69
C THR A 167 -8.69 -8.89 4.43
N ILE A 168 -9.40 -8.75 3.31
CA ILE A 168 -8.81 -8.22 2.07
C ILE A 168 -8.44 -6.74 2.22
N THR A 169 -9.21 -5.97 2.98
CA THR A 169 -8.87 -4.57 3.33
C THR A 169 -7.55 -4.51 4.11
N PHE A 170 -7.33 -5.40 5.09
CA PHE A 170 -6.06 -5.50 5.79
C PHE A 170 -4.91 -5.94 4.89
N ILE A 171 -5.10 -6.95 4.03
CA ILE A 171 -4.08 -7.35 3.05
C ILE A 171 -3.71 -6.16 2.14
N CYS A 172 -4.70 -5.37 1.68
CA CYS A 172 -4.47 -4.20 0.86
C CYS A 172 -3.59 -3.13 1.54
N LEU A 173 -3.75 -2.93 2.86
CA LEU A 173 -2.93 -1.99 3.64
C LEU A 173 -1.50 -2.47 3.85
N LEU A 174 -1.27 -3.79 3.79
CA LEU A 174 0.02 -4.42 4.00
C LEU A 174 0.86 -4.52 2.72
N LEU A 175 0.30 -4.18 1.56
CA LEU A 175 1.03 -4.28 0.30
C LEU A 175 2.18 -3.25 0.26
N GLN A 176 3.40 -3.72 0.01
CA GLN A 176 4.61 -2.90 0.00
C GLN A 176 5.68 -3.47 -0.95
N ARG A 177 6.79 -2.71 -1.13
CA ARG A 177 7.90 -3.07 -2.03
C ARG A 177 9.07 -3.78 -1.35
N CYS A 178 9.29 -3.53 -0.06
CA CYS A 178 10.50 -3.98 0.63
C CYS A 178 10.58 -5.49 0.81
N VAL A 179 9.43 -6.16 0.95
CA VAL A 179 9.33 -7.62 1.05
C VAL A 179 8.36 -8.11 -0.02
N PRO A 180 8.71 -9.13 -0.82
CA PRO A 180 7.82 -9.70 -1.81
C PRO A 180 6.48 -10.12 -1.21
N ILE A 181 5.41 -9.82 -1.93
CA ILE A 181 4.05 -10.21 -1.54
C ILE A 181 3.91 -11.71 -1.76
N PRO A 182 3.39 -12.49 -0.79
CA PRO A 182 3.21 -13.92 -0.97
C PRO A 182 2.31 -14.22 -2.17
N SER A 183 2.76 -15.12 -3.03
CA SER A 183 2.09 -15.47 -4.29
C SER A 183 0.67 -16.02 -4.07
N SER A 184 0.45 -16.70 -2.93
CA SER A 184 -0.88 -17.13 -2.49
C SER A 184 -1.84 -15.96 -2.24
N CYS A 185 -1.36 -14.85 -1.66
CA CYS A 185 -2.17 -13.65 -1.45
C CYS A 185 -2.59 -13.02 -2.78
N VAL A 186 -1.68 -12.99 -3.76
CA VAL A 186 -1.99 -12.46 -5.10
C VAL A 186 -3.04 -13.33 -5.77
N ARG A 187 -2.89 -14.66 -5.72
CA ARG A 187 -3.84 -15.60 -6.31
C ARG A 187 -5.23 -15.46 -5.69
N THR A 188 -5.34 -15.61 -4.37
CA THR A 188 -6.63 -15.48 -3.66
C THR A 188 -7.27 -14.11 -3.89
N SER A 189 -6.50 -13.01 -3.81
CA SER A 189 -7.03 -11.67 -4.09
C SER A 189 -7.54 -11.54 -5.54
N THR A 190 -6.87 -12.17 -6.50
CA THR A 190 -7.31 -12.10 -7.91
C THR A 190 -8.59 -12.90 -8.12
N ASP A 191 -8.70 -14.07 -7.50
CA ASP A 191 -9.89 -14.91 -7.59
C ASP A 191 -11.12 -14.24 -6.95
N LEU A 192 -10.94 -13.41 -5.93
CA LEU A 192 -12.02 -12.65 -5.30
C LEU A 192 -12.63 -11.56 -6.20
N LEU A 193 -12.02 -11.21 -7.34
CA LEU A 193 -12.61 -10.26 -8.31
C LEU A 193 -13.91 -10.80 -8.94
N VAL A 194 -14.10 -12.12 -8.94
CA VAL A 194 -15.32 -12.77 -9.43
C VAL A 194 -16.12 -13.43 -8.30
N HIS A 195 -15.90 -13.01 -7.06
CA HIS A 195 -16.71 -13.46 -5.93
C HIS A 195 -18.14 -12.95 -6.03
N ASP A 196 -19.15 -13.69 -5.57
CA ASP A 196 -20.57 -13.34 -5.77
C ASP A 196 -21.01 -12.06 -5.04
N ASN A 197 -20.37 -11.74 -3.91
CA ASN A 197 -20.64 -10.53 -3.15
C ASN A 197 -19.97 -9.27 -3.77
N SER A 198 -20.79 -8.26 -4.10
CA SER A 198 -20.35 -7.01 -4.74
C SER A 198 -19.41 -6.18 -3.88
N GLU A 199 -19.65 -6.08 -2.56
CA GLU A 199 -18.81 -5.29 -1.65
C GLU A 199 -17.41 -5.90 -1.52
N LEU A 200 -17.32 -7.23 -1.49
CA LEU A 200 -16.03 -7.92 -1.51
C LEU A 200 -15.28 -7.68 -2.83
N ARG A 201 -15.97 -7.68 -3.98
CA ARG A 201 -15.37 -7.33 -5.28
C ARG A 201 -14.85 -5.89 -5.32
N LYS A 202 -15.60 -4.93 -4.74
CA LYS A 202 -15.18 -3.51 -4.64
C LYS A 202 -13.89 -3.38 -3.81
N ALA A 203 -13.84 -3.97 -2.62
CA ALA A 203 -12.65 -3.96 -1.76
C ALA A 203 -11.45 -4.65 -2.45
N THR A 204 -11.71 -5.77 -3.12
CA THR A 204 -10.70 -6.53 -3.86
C THR A 204 -10.15 -5.75 -5.06
N SER A 205 -10.99 -5.01 -5.78
CA SER A 205 -10.56 -4.15 -6.90
C SER A 205 -9.54 -3.09 -6.46
N GLN A 206 -9.71 -2.53 -5.26
CA GLN A 206 -8.73 -1.62 -4.67
C GLN A 206 -7.41 -2.32 -4.34
N CYS A 207 -7.48 -3.55 -3.81
CA CYS A 207 -6.30 -4.38 -3.54
C CYS A 207 -5.52 -4.70 -4.83
N ILE A 208 -6.21 -5.15 -5.88
CA ILE A 208 -5.61 -5.46 -7.19
C ILE A 208 -5.04 -4.21 -7.85
N SER A 209 -5.73 -3.07 -7.76
CA SER A 209 -5.18 -1.79 -8.24
C SER A 209 -3.87 -1.45 -7.53
N SER A 210 -3.76 -1.71 -6.23
CA SER A 210 -2.54 -1.44 -5.46
C SER A 210 -1.43 -2.44 -5.79
N LEU A 211 -1.76 -3.71 -6.00
CA LEU A 211 -0.85 -4.75 -6.49
C LEU A 211 -0.25 -4.37 -7.85
N CYS A 212 -1.07 -4.00 -8.83
CA CYS A 212 -0.62 -3.59 -10.16
C CYS A 212 0.32 -2.37 -10.09
N ARG A 213 0.05 -1.42 -9.19
CA ARG A 213 0.93 -0.26 -8.96
C ARG A 213 2.28 -0.64 -8.37
N LEU A 214 2.30 -1.59 -7.44
CA LEU A 214 3.53 -2.05 -6.79
C LEU A 214 4.40 -2.84 -7.76
N GLN A 215 3.77 -3.65 -8.60
CA GLN A 215 4.41 -4.51 -9.59
C GLN A 215 4.67 -3.79 -10.91
N LYS A 216 4.63 -2.46 -10.96
CA LYS A 216 4.90 -1.73 -12.19
C LYS A 216 6.40 -1.69 -12.45
N PRO A 217 6.88 -2.00 -13.68
CA PRO A 217 8.27 -1.79 -14.04
C PRO A 217 8.70 -0.34 -13.77
N PRO A 218 9.93 -0.11 -13.29
CA PRO A 218 10.44 1.24 -13.11
C PRO A 218 10.42 1.99 -14.44
N ARG A 219 10.04 3.26 -14.39
CA ARG A 219 10.14 4.13 -15.57
C ARG A 219 11.58 4.58 -15.71
N ILE A 220 12.14 4.43 -16.90
CA ILE A 220 13.43 5.01 -17.25
C ILE A 220 13.20 6.49 -17.57
N TYR A 221 14.02 7.35 -16.99
CA TYR A 221 13.97 8.80 -17.25
C TYR A 221 15.27 9.23 -17.91
N ALA A 222 15.16 10.21 -18.80
CA ALA A 222 16.29 11.02 -19.21
C ALA A 222 16.30 12.32 -18.40
N GLU A 223 17.50 12.80 -18.14
CA GLU A 223 17.76 14.08 -17.50
C GLU A 223 18.62 14.89 -18.46
N LYS A 224 18.08 16.01 -18.92
CA LYS A 224 18.77 16.92 -19.86
C LYS A 224 18.58 18.37 -19.43
N THR A 225 19.54 19.23 -19.75
CA THR A 225 19.31 20.67 -19.73
C THR A 225 18.44 21.08 -20.92
N LEU A 226 17.89 22.29 -20.88
CA LEU A 226 17.10 22.79 -21.99
C LEU A 226 17.96 23.03 -23.24
N GLU A 227 19.22 23.47 -23.07
CA GLU A 227 20.18 23.65 -24.16
C GLU A 227 20.48 22.34 -24.87
N GLU A 228 20.56 21.23 -24.14
CA GLU A 228 20.75 19.88 -24.71
C GLU A 228 19.52 19.38 -25.48
N ILE A 229 18.32 19.83 -25.13
CA ILE A 229 17.08 19.48 -25.84
C ILE A 229 16.94 20.32 -27.11
N LEU A 230 17.22 21.63 -27.03
CA LEU A 230 17.05 22.55 -28.16
C LEU A 230 18.29 22.65 -29.06
N HIS A 231 19.41 22.07 -28.65
CA HIS A 231 20.71 22.18 -29.32
C HIS A 231 21.13 23.64 -29.58
N ARG A 232 20.81 24.56 -28.65
CA ARG A 232 21.18 25.98 -28.72
C ARG A 232 21.32 26.60 -27.34
N LEU A 233 22.06 27.71 -27.25
CA LEU A 233 22.10 28.55 -26.05
C LEU A 233 20.78 29.31 -25.89
N ILE A 234 20.35 29.49 -24.64
CA ILE A 234 19.02 30.03 -24.33
C ILE A 234 19.18 31.27 -23.46
N ASN A 235 18.41 32.31 -23.77
CA ASN A 235 18.34 33.51 -22.97
C ASN A 235 17.61 33.19 -21.65
N ASN A 236 18.18 33.61 -20.53
CA ASN A 236 17.67 33.31 -19.19
C ASN A 236 16.55 34.27 -18.73
N GLU A 237 15.92 34.98 -19.66
CA GLU A 237 14.80 35.86 -19.38
C GLU A 237 13.62 35.07 -18.82
N CYS A 238 13.03 35.61 -17.75
CA CYS A 238 12.03 34.90 -16.95
C CYS A 238 10.71 35.67 -17.00
N HIS A 239 9.81 35.25 -17.89
CA HIS A 239 8.46 35.77 -17.95
C HIS A 239 7.48 34.66 -18.37
N PRO A 240 6.22 34.71 -17.89
CA PRO A 240 5.21 33.74 -18.30
C PRO A 240 4.84 33.89 -19.77
N GLY A 241 4.27 32.82 -20.32
CA GLY A 241 3.63 32.81 -21.63
C GLY A 241 4.43 32.08 -22.71
N ASP A 242 4.03 32.29 -23.95
CA ASP A 242 4.66 31.70 -25.12
C ASP A 242 5.98 32.42 -25.40
N ARG A 243 7.06 31.65 -25.49
CA ARG A 243 8.43 32.11 -25.66
C ARG A 243 9.14 31.24 -26.67
N ASP A 244 10.12 31.80 -27.38
CA ASP A 244 10.86 31.07 -28.41
C ASP A 244 11.45 29.73 -27.92
N ASP A 245 11.78 29.64 -26.62
CA ASP A 245 12.34 28.46 -25.97
C ASP A 245 11.31 27.39 -25.57
N ASN A 246 10.01 27.71 -25.61
CA ASN A 246 8.91 26.80 -25.27
C ASN A 246 7.93 26.55 -26.43
N LEU A 247 8.06 27.21 -27.58
CA LEU A 247 7.18 26.96 -28.73
C LEU A 247 7.19 25.50 -29.18
N TRP A 248 8.29 24.77 -28.98
CA TRP A 248 8.43 23.35 -29.35
C TRP A 248 7.52 22.39 -28.57
N ILE A 249 6.98 22.82 -27.41
CA ILE A 249 6.00 22.03 -26.63
C ILE A 249 4.55 22.46 -26.86
N ILE A 250 4.31 23.48 -27.69
CA ILE A 250 2.97 23.95 -28.03
C ILE A 250 2.42 23.09 -29.18
N ILE A 251 1.15 22.72 -29.10
CA ILE A 251 0.51 21.75 -30.01
C ILE A 251 0.28 22.29 -31.43
N ASN A 252 0.38 23.62 -31.64
CA ASN A 252 -0.06 24.28 -32.88
C ASN A 252 0.53 23.67 -34.18
N ASP A 253 1.76 23.15 -34.13
CA ASP A 253 2.42 22.49 -35.27
C ASP A 253 2.91 21.06 -34.94
N TYR A 254 2.28 20.40 -33.96
CA TYR A 254 2.70 19.07 -33.53
C TYR A 254 2.54 18.03 -34.65
N LYS A 255 3.68 17.48 -35.10
CA LYS A 255 3.73 16.32 -35.99
C LYS A 255 3.98 15.08 -35.13
N PRO A 256 2.99 14.18 -34.96
CA PRO A 256 3.22 12.99 -34.18
C PRO A 256 4.32 12.14 -34.83
N PRO A 257 5.20 11.53 -34.03
CA PRO A 257 6.19 10.59 -34.54
C PRO A 257 5.46 9.44 -35.26
N LYS A 258 5.94 9.10 -36.46
CA LYS A 258 5.35 8.09 -37.34
C LYS A 258 6.07 6.75 -37.26
N THR A 259 7.31 6.75 -36.75
CA THR A 259 8.12 5.55 -36.58
C THR A 259 8.44 5.29 -35.10
N GLN A 260 8.77 4.04 -34.76
CA GLN A 260 9.21 3.67 -33.41
C GLN A 260 10.46 4.46 -32.99
N THR A 261 11.40 4.66 -33.91
CA THR A 261 12.62 5.43 -33.67
C THR A 261 12.31 6.89 -33.36
N GLU A 262 11.44 7.53 -34.16
CA GLU A 262 10.98 8.90 -33.89
C GLU A 262 10.26 8.99 -32.54
N TRP A 263 9.40 8.02 -32.21
CA TRP A 263 8.70 7.97 -30.93
C TRP A 263 9.68 7.89 -29.76
N GLU A 264 10.65 6.99 -29.83
CA GLU A 264 11.66 6.78 -28.79
C GLU A 264 12.59 7.99 -28.59
N GLN A 265 12.86 8.76 -29.65
CA GLN A 265 13.70 9.95 -29.62
C GLN A 265 12.93 11.23 -29.25
N THR A 266 11.60 11.23 -29.38
CA THR A 266 10.77 12.39 -29.06
C THR A 266 10.78 12.68 -27.56
N CYS A 267 10.96 13.94 -27.17
CA CYS A 267 10.83 14.38 -25.78
C CYS A 267 9.37 14.72 -25.48
N PHE A 268 8.66 13.86 -24.74
CA PHE A 268 7.32 14.19 -24.23
C PHE A 268 7.40 14.68 -22.78
N LEU A 269 6.98 15.93 -22.56
CA LEU A 269 6.86 16.48 -21.22
C LEU A 269 5.49 16.16 -20.63
N ASP A 270 5.47 15.29 -19.63
CA ASP A 270 4.24 14.93 -18.89
C ASP A 270 3.66 16.11 -18.08
N LYS A 271 4.46 17.15 -17.82
CA LYS A 271 4.10 18.29 -16.95
C LYS A 271 3.79 19.51 -17.80
N SER A 272 2.53 19.91 -17.83
CA SER A 272 2.03 21.05 -18.60
C SER A 272 2.58 22.42 -18.16
N PHE A 273 3.21 22.50 -16.98
CA PHE A 273 3.75 23.76 -16.44
C PHE A 273 5.24 23.96 -16.71
N HIS A 274 5.96 22.94 -17.19
CA HIS A 274 7.38 23.10 -17.52
C HIS A 274 7.54 24.10 -18.65
N GLY A 275 8.40 25.10 -18.45
CA GLY A 275 8.64 26.11 -19.46
C GLY A 275 7.54 27.17 -19.59
N TYR A 276 6.46 27.13 -18.80
CA TYR A 276 5.46 28.20 -18.88
C TYR A 276 5.99 29.52 -18.28
N TYR A 277 6.54 29.49 -17.06
CA TYR A 277 7.16 30.65 -16.41
C TYR A 277 8.69 30.62 -16.51
N LYS A 278 9.27 29.46 -16.17
CA LYS A 278 10.70 29.21 -16.20
C LYS A 278 10.96 27.71 -16.33
N TRP A 279 12.09 27.36 -16.91
CA TRP A 279 12.55 25.97 -16.98
C TRP A 279 13.29 25.55 -15.71
N PRO A 280 13.16 24.28 -15.28
CA PRO A 280 14.04 23.74 -14.26
C PRO A 280 15.47 23.65 -14.80
N LYS A 281 16.47 23.66 -13.89
CA LYS A 281 17.89 23.47 -14.28
C LYS A 281 18.11 22.16 -15.04
N ILE A 282 17.38 21.12 -14.62
CA ILE A 282 17.40 19.79 -15.25
C ILE A 282 15.95 19.41 -15.55
N ILE A 283 15.68 19.09 -16.80
CA ILE A 283 14.39 18.59 -17.26
C ILE A 283 14.44 17.08 -17.19
N LYS A 284 13.65 16.53 -16.27
CA LYS A 284 13.44 15.09 -16.14
C LYS A 284 12.19 14.68 -16.90
N TYR A 285 12.33 13.82 -17.89
CA TYR A 285 11.22 13.32 -18.71
C TYR A 285 11.33 11.80 -18.90
N PRO A 286 10.20 11.08 -18.96
CA PRO A 286 10.23 9.63 -19.16
C PRO A 286 10.73 9.33 -20.58
N LEU A 287 11.63 8.35 -20.70
CA LEU A 287 11.97 7.82 -22.02
C LEU A 287 10.77 7.08 -22.60
N ASN A 288 10.59 7.25 -23.90
CA ASN A 288 9.52 6.61 -24.67
C ASN A 288 9.78 5.13 -24.99
N LYS A 289 10.87 4.59 -24.43
CA LYS A 289 11.18 3.18 -24.37
C LYS A 289 10.67 2.61 -23.05
N ARG A 290 9.55 1.87 -23.11
CA ARG A 290 8.99 1.21 -21.91
C ARG A 290 9.57 -0.18 -21.78
N GLU A 291 10.23 -0.44 -20.65
CA GLU A 291 10.46 -1.82 -20.21
C GLU A 291 9.09 -2.46 -19.95
N ARG A 292 8.87 -3.62 -20.58
CA ARG A 292 7.69 -4.45 -20.38
C ARG A 292 8.14 -5.76 -19.77
N TYR A 293 7.26 -6.36 -18.98
CA TYR A 293 7.48 -7.76 -18.62
C TYR A 293 7.35 -8.63 -19.87
N THR A 294 8.35 -9.45 -20.09
CA THR A 294 8.36 -10.57 -21.02
C THR A 294 8.18 -11.85 -20.22
N ARG A 295 8.01 -13.01 -20.87
CA ARG A 295 7.85 -14.27 -20.11
C ARG A 295 9.09 -14.63 -19.30
N GLU A 296 10.26 -14.13 -19.71
CA GLU A 296 11.55 -14.45 -19.11
C GLU A 296 11.85 -13.60 -17.87
N ASN A 297 11.32 -12.38 -17.78
CA ASN A 297 11.62 -11.43 -16.69
C ASN A 297 10.42 -11.08 -15.80
N MET A 298 9.25 -11.69 -16.04
CA MET A 298 8.02 -11.44 -15.30
C MET A 298 8.13 -12.00 -13.87
N PRO A 299 7.95 -11.17 -12.83
CA PRO A 299 7.87 -11.65 -11.45
C PRO A 299 6.71 -12.63 -11.28
N GLU A 300 6.85 -13.60 -10.37
CA GLU A 300 5.82 -14.61 -10.09
C GLU A 300 4.45 -13.98 -9.79
N GLN A 301 4.43 -12.89 -9.01
CA GLN A 301 3.20 -12.15 -8.67
C GLN A 301 2.53 -11.55 -9.91
N VAL A 302 3.31 -11.09 -10.89
CA VAL A 302 2.80 -10.55 -12.15
C VAL A 302 2.31 -11.68 -13.04
N ALA A 303 3.02 -12.82 -13.08
CA ALA A 303 2.61 -14.00 -13.84
C ALA A 303 1.23 -14.50 -13.40
N ILE A 304 0.96 -14.54 -12.10
CA ILE A 304 -0.35 -14.91 -11.57
C ILE A 304 -1.46 -14.00 -12.11
N LEU A 305 -1.25 -12.68 -12.08
CA LEU A 305 -2.21 -11.72 -12.63
C LEU A 305 -2.36 -11.90 -14.13
N TYR A 306 -1.24 -12.01 -14.87
CA TYR A 306 -1.23 -12.17 -16.31
C TYR A 306 -2.00 -13.42 -16.76
N ASP A 307 -1.71 -14.58 -16.15
CA ASP A 307 -2.37 -15.84 -16.48
C ASP A 307 -3.86 -15.77 -16.17
N ARG A 308 -4.24 -15.18 -15.04
CA ARG A 308 -5.64 -15.07 -14.64
C ARG A 308 -6.44 -14.13 -15.54
N PHE A 309 -5.86 -13.00 -15.96
CA PHE A 309 -6.49 -12.08 -16.91
C PHE A 309 -6.41 -12.56 -18.37
N ASN A 310 -5.67 -13.62 -18.68
CA ASN A 310 -5.72 -14.31 -19.97
C ASN A 310 -6.78 -15.42 -20.02
N ASP A 311 -7.31 -15.85 -18.88
CA ASP A 311 -8.43 -16.79 -18.82
C ASP A 311 -9.74 -16.09 -19.27
N LYS A 312 -10.22 -16.49 -20.46
CA LYS A 312 -11.44 -15.93 -21.06
C LYS A 312 -12.67 -16.07 -20.18
N LYS A 313 -12.79 -17.17 -19.41
CA LYS A 313 -13.95 -17.40 -18.54
C LYS A 313 -13.93 -16.43 -17.36
N PHE A 314 -12.77 -16.29 -16.72
CA PHE A 314 -12.57 -15.32 -15.64
C PHE A 314 -12.85 -13.89 -16.11
N VAL A 315 -12.28 -13.46 -17.25
CA VAL A 315 -12.48 -12.10 -17.77
C VAL A 315 -13.94 -11.85 -18.11
N ALA A 316 -14.63 -12.80 -18.74
CA ALA A 316 -16.06 -12.65 -19.08
C ALA A 316 -16.90 -12.43 -17.81
N GLN A 317 -16.69 -13.26 -16.78
CA GLN A 317 -17.40 -13.14 -15.51
C GLN A 317 -17.05 -11.84 -14.78
N PHE A 318 -15.77 -11.48 -14.74
CA PHE A 318 -15.29 -10.25 -14.12
C PHE A 318 -15.91 -9.00 -14.78
N VAL A 319 -15.92 -8.94 -16.11
CA VAL A 319 -16.53 -7.83 -16.86
C VAL A 319 -18.04 -7.77 -16.63
N GLN A 320 -18.72 -8.92 -16.61
CA GLN A 320 -20.15 -8.97 -16.30
C GLN A 320 -20.44 -8.39 -14.91
N PHE A 321 -19.69 -8.79 -13.89
CA PHE A 321 -19.86 -8.25 -12.54
C PHE A 321 -19.57 -6.76 -12.45
N MET A 322 -18.54 -6.25 -13.13
CA MET A 322 -18.31 -4.81 -13.16
C MET A 322 -19.49 -4.03 -13.77
N VAL A 323 -20.15 -4.57 -14.79
CA VAL A 323 -21.33 -3.93 -15.38
C VAL A 323 -22.49 -3.93 -14.39
N LEU A 324 -22.71 -5.04 -13.67
CA LEU A 324 -23.75 -5.18 -12.66
C LEU A 324 -23.49 -4.30 -11.42
N ASP A 325 -22.24 -4.16 -11.01
CA ASP A 325 -21.82 -3.37 -9.84
C ASP A 325 -21.79 -1.86 -10.11
N LYS A 326 -22.25 -1.38 -11.28
CA LYS A 326 -22.30 0.06 -11.54
C LYS A 326 -23.26 0.72 -10.56
N GLU A 327 -22.78 1.76 -9.89
CA GLU A 327 -23.63 2.56 -9.01
C GLU A 327 -24.66 3.33 -9.84
N THR A 328 -25.82 3.57 -9.25
CA THR A 328 -26.99 4.16 -9.91
C THR A 328 -26.78 5.60 -10.37
N ASP A 329 -25.76 6.28 -9.86
CA ASP A 329 -25.46 7.68 -10.16
C ASP A 329 -24.62 7.88 -11.44
N ASN A 330 -24.23 6.80 -12.13
CA ASN A 330 -23.36 6.82 -13.32
C ASN A 330 -22.04 7.61 -13.11
N SER A 331 -21.59 7.79 -11.87
CA SER A 331 -20.34 8.48 -11.58
C SER A 331 -19.14 7.67 -12.07
N PHE A 332 -18.06 8.39 -12.36
CA PHE A 332 -16.81 7.76 -12.80
C PHE A 332 -16.15 7.02 -11.63
N ASP A 333 -16.07 5.69 -11.73
CA ASP A 333 -15.37 4.87 -10.75
C ASP A 333 -13.84 4.99 -10.90
N SER A 334 -13.26 5.82 -10.05
CA SER A 334 -11.81 6.06 -10.05
C SER A 334 -10.98 4.85 -9.61
N ILE A 335 -11.54 3.92 -8.82
CA ILE A 335 -10.84 2.73 -8.35
C ILE A 335 -10.71 1.74 -9.51
N ARG A 336 -11.81 1.46 -10.21
CA ARG A 336 -11.78 0.61 -11.43
C ARG A 336 -10.86 1.18 -12.47
N TYR A 337 -10.91 2.49 -12.71
CA TYR A 337 -9.98 3.15 -13.62
C TYR A 337 -8.52 2.91 -13.25
N ARG A 338 -8.15 3.07 -11.97
CA ARG A 338 -6.77 2.86 -11.51
C ARG A 338 -6.33 1.41 -11.68
N MET A 339 -7.24 0.46 -11.46
CA MET A 339 -6.98 -0.96 -11.65
C MET A 339 -6.59 -1.26 -13.11
N PHE A 340 -7.39 -0.83 -14.09
CA PHE A 340 -7.08 -1.03 -15.52
C PHE A 340 -5.86 -0.23 -15.99
N LYS A 341 -5.66 0.95 -15.41
CA LYS A 341 -4.51 1.78 -15.77
C LYS A 341 -3.18 1.18 -15.29
N GLY A 342 -3.18 0.38 -14.23
CA GLY A 342 -1.97 -0.09 -13.56
C GLY A 342 -1.07 1.10 -13.17
N ARG A 343 -1.66 2.12 -12.53
CA ARG A 343 -1.00 3.42 -12.38
C ARG A 343 0.11 3.40 -11.35
#